data_AF-A0A5A7MJY3-F1
#
_entry.id   AF-A0A5A7MJY3-F1
#
_cell.length_a   1.000
_cell.length_b   1.000
_cell.length_c   1.000
_cell.angle_alpha   90.00
_cell.angle_beta   90.00
_cell.angle_gamma   90.00
#
_symmetry.space_group_name_H-M   'P 1'
#
loop_
_entity.id
_entity.type
_entity.pdbx_description
1 polymer ?
#
loop_
_entity_poly.entity_id
_entity_poly.type
_entity_poly.pdbx_seq_one_letter_code
_entity_poly.pdbx_strand_id
1 'polypeptide(L)'
;MLELLRRHMDAEAMQLTTLMGDNAQLPEQMLARLEAWASTLNHDADWCMLSIELQLHARRSPSFATEYQKVWDRHQSEIGGVIDLLFEKLGRSTPAEPHELAAAFMALSHGLALQKTADRQELTGRLIMVFLRGLIASST
;
A
#
# COMPACT_ATOMS: atom_id res chain seq x y z
N MET A 1 19.70 2.38 5.03
CA MET A 1 18.29 2.40 5.47
C MET A 1 17.37 2.91 4.37
N LEU A 2 17.54 4.15 3.87
CA LEU A 2 16.68 4.66 2.78
C LEU A 2 16.70 3.78 1.52
N GLU A 3 17.88 3.35 1.07
CA GLU A 3 17.99 2.42 -0.07
C GLU A 3 17.34 1.06 0.20
N LEU A 4 17.32 0.61 1.46
CA LEU A 4 16.67 -0.64 1.84
C LEU A 4 15.14 -0.50 1.75
N LEU A 5 14.60 0.61 2.28
CA LEU A 5 13.19 0.94 2.16
C LEU A 5 12.77 1.06 0.69
N ARG A 6 13.59 1.75 -0.13
CA ARG A 6 13.34 1.89 -1.57
C ARG A 6 13.21 0.54 -2.27
N ARG A 7 14.13 -0.40 -2.02
CA ARG A 7 14.06 -1.75 -2.62
C ARG A 7 12.84 -2.54 -2.17
N HIS A 8 12.45 -2.41 -0.91
CA HIS A 8 11.24 -3.05 -0.40
C HIS A 8 9.99 -2.49 -1.10
N MET A 9 9.87 -1.16 -1.16
CA MET A 9 8.77 -0.46 -1.85
C MET A 9 8.70 -0.84 -3.34
N ASP A 10 9.83 -0.87 -4.05
CA ASP A 10 9.89 -1.30 -5.45
C ASP A 10 9.41 -2.76 -5.61
N ALA A 11 9.80 -3.65 -4.69
CA ALA A 11 9.41 -5.05 -4.72
C ALA A 11 7.92 -5.24 -4.43
N GLU A 12 7.36 -4.48 -3.49
CA GLU A 12 5.94 -4.48 -3.16
C GLU A 12 5.10 -4.04 -4.37
N ALA A 13 5.45 -2.90 -4.97
CA ALA A 13 4.79 -2.39 -6.17
C ALA A 13 4.86 -3.38 -7.33
N MET A 14 6.00 -4.04 -7.54
CA MET A 14 6.18 -5.06 -8.57
C MET A 14 5.28 -6.29 -8.33
N GLN A 15 5.18 -6.75 -7.07
CA GLN A 15 4.32 -7.88 -6.71
C GLN A 15 2.85 -7.56 -6.97
N LEU A 16 2.39 -6.38 -6.55
CA LEU A 16 1.02 -5.93 -6.77
C LEU A 16 0.71 -5.74 -8.25
N THR A 17 1.63 -5.13 -9.01
CA THR A 17 1.48 -4.97 -10.47
C THR A 17 1.39 -6.33 -11.16
N THR A 18 2.21 -7.31 -10.76
CA THR A 18 2.17 -8.68 -11.29
C THR A 18 0.84 -9.36 -10.96
N LEU A 19 0.33 -9.17 -9.73
CA LEU A 19 -0.97 -9.71 -9.29
C LEU A 19 -2.11 -9.15 -10.14
N MET A 20 -2.03 -7.86 -10.51
CA MET A 20 -2.98 -7.19 -11.39
C MET A 20 -2.74 -7.49 -12.89
N GLY A 21 -1.56 -7.94 -13.33
CA GLY A 21 -1.21 -8.05 -14.76
C GLY A 21 -1.87 -9.21 -15.53
N ASP A 22 -2.52 -10.15 -14.84
CA ASP A 22 -3.13 -11.33 -15.46
C ASP A 22 -4.52 -10.98 -16.04
N ASN A 23 -4.55 -10.68 -17.35
CA ASN A 23 -5.76 -10.20 -18.05
C ASN A 23 -6.82 -11.27 -18.31
N ALA A 24 -6.50 -12.55 -18.09
CA ALA A 24 -7.45 -13.65 -18.26
C ALA A 24 -8.29 -13.92 -16.99
N GLN A 25 -8.04 -13.18 -15.90
CA GLN A 25 -8.70 -13.45 -14.63
C GLN A 25 -10.07 -12.79 -14.51
N LEU A 26 -10.99 -13.55 -13.91
CA LEU A 26 -12.26 -12.99 -13.44
C LEU A 26 -12.00 -12.04 -12.24
N PRO A 27 -12.78 -10.94 -12.11
CA PRO A 27 -12.70 -9.99 -11.00
C PRO A 27 -12.62 -10.63 -9.61
N GLU A 28 -13.42 -11.67 -9.36
CA GLU A 28 -13.45 -12.37 -8.07
C GLU A 28 -12.13 -13.08 -7.74
N GLN A 29 -11.45 -13.65 -8.75
CA GLN A 29 -10.17 -14.32 -8.56
C GLN A 29 -9.05 -13.32 -8.25
N MET A 30 -9.10 -12.15 -8.89
CA MET A 30 -8.17 -11.05 -8.62
C MET A 30 -8.33 -10.55 -7.17
N LEU A 31 -9.56 -10.33 -6.70
CA LEU A 31 -9.83 -9.92 -5.33
C LEU A 31 -9.40 -10.98 -4.31
N ALA A 32 -9.62 -12.27 -4.60
CA ALA A 32 -9.16 -13.36 -3.74
C ALA A 32 -7.62 -13.43 -3.65
N ARG A 33 -6.90 -13.21 -4.77
CA ARG A 33 -5.43 -13.12 -4.76
C ARG A 33 -4.96 -11.91 -3.95
N LEU A 34 -5.62 -10.76 -4.09
CA LEU A 34 -5.28 -9.56 -3.32
C LEU A 34 -5.52 -9.76 -1.82
N GLU A 35 -6.58 -10.47 -1.44
CA GLU A 35 -6.85 -10.84 -0.04
C GLU A 35 -5.78 -11.79 0.52
N ALA A 36 -5.34 -12.76 -0.28
CA ALA A 36 -4.23 -13.64 0.08
C ALA A 36 -2.91 -12.87 0.26
N TRP A 37 -2.61 -11.94 -0.64
CA TRP A 37 -1.45 -11.03 -0.50
C TRP A 37 -1.58 -10.14 0.74
N ALA A 38 -2.75 -9.54 1.00
CA ALA A 38 -2.96 -8.72 2.19
C ALA A 38 -2.74 -9.51 3.49
N SER A 39 -3.03 -10.80 3.51
CA SER A 39 -2.77 -11.66 4.68
C SER A 39 -1.27 -11.80 5.01
N THR A 40 -0.37 -11.62 4.03
CA THR A 40 1.08 -11.67 4.27
C THR A 40 1.59 -10.39 4.94
N LEU A 41 0.93 -9.25 4.73
CA LEU A 41 1.27 -7.95 5.33
C LEU A 41 1.26 -7.96 6.86
N ASN A 42 0.57 -8.91 7.48
CA ASN A 42 0.58 -9.07 8.94
C ASN A 42 2.00 -9.33 9.51
N HIS A 43 2.93 -9.78 8.66
CA HIS A 43 4.35 -9.99 9.00
C HIS A 43 5.26 -8.78 8.68
N ASP A 44 4.78 -7.77 7.95
CA ASP A 44 5.58 -6.62 7.46
C ASP A 44 5.66 -5.44 8.46
N ALA A 45 5.39 -5.68 9.75
CA ALA A 45 5.45 -4.63 10.77
C ALA A 45 6.83 -3.96 10.84
N ASP A 46 7.90 -4.70 10.57
CA ASP A 46 9.27 -4.18 10.58
C ASP A 46 9.51 -3.13 9.49
N TRP A 47 8.91 -3.30 8.31
CA TRP A 47 9.04 -2.36 7.19
C TRP A 47 8.24 -1.08 7.44
N CYS A 48 7.04 -1.22 7.98
CA CYS A 48 6.23 -0.06 8.39
C CYS A 48 6.93 0.75 9.48
N MET A 49 7.57 0.10 10.45
CA MET A 49 8.33 0.78 11.49
C MET A 49 9.56 1.51 10.92
N LEU A 50 10.33 0.86 10.03
CA LEU A 50 11.45 1.51 9.33
C LEU A 50 10.98 2.75 8.56
N SER A 51 9.85 2.65 7.85
CA SER A 51 9.24 3.75 7.12
C SER A 51 8.90 4.94 8.02
N ILE A 52 8.31 4.67 9.20
CA ILE A 52 8.01 5.69 10.22
C ILE A 52 9.28 6.35 10.77
N GLU A 53 10.30 5.56 11.09
CA GLU A 53 11.59 6.07 11.60
C GLU A 53 12.25 7.03 10.60
N LEU A 54 12.27 6.66 9.32
CA LEU A 54 12.80 7.50 8.25
C LEU A 54 11.94 8.74 8.02
N GLN A 55 10.62 8.65 8.13
CA GLN A 55 9.73 9.82 8.06
C GLN A 55 10.02 10.81 9.19
N LEU A 56 10.19 10.33 10.43
CA LEU A 56 10.54 11.16 11.57
C LEU A 56 11.93 11.78 11.42
N HIS A 57 12.88 11.06 10.83
CA HIS A 57 14.20 11.60 10.52
C HIS A 57 14.13 12.71 9.45
N ALA A 58 13.36 12.50 8.38
CA ALA A 58 13.12 13.50 7.34
C ALA A 58 12.54 14.81 7.91
N ARG A 59 11.61 14.72 8.87
CA ARG A 59 11.06 15.92 9.56
C ARG A 59 12.10 16.71 10.35
N ARG A 60 13.23 16.10 10.72
CA ARG A 60 14.30 16.72 11.52
C ARG A 60 15.51 17.13 10.69
N SER A 61 15.63 16.65 9.45
CA SER A 61 16.80 16.82 8.60
C SER A 61 16.39 17.22 7.17
N PRO A 62 16.45 18.52 6.81
CA PRO A 62 16.05 19.00 5.49
C PRO A 62 16.84 18.36 4.34
N SER A 63 18.14 18.08 4.55
CA SER A 63 18.99 17.43 3.55
C SER A 63 18.54 15.99 3.29
N PHE A 64 18.13 15.25 4.32
CA PHE A 64 17.58 13.91 4.17
C PHE A 64 16.16 13.92 3.59
N ALA A 65 15.34 14.92 3.96
CA ALA A 65 13.96 15.03 3.53
C ALA A 65 13.81 15.02 2.01
N THR A 66 14.73 15.66 1.28
CA THR A 66 14.69 15.72 -0.19
C THR A 66 14.80 14.33 -0.83
N GLU A 67 15.74 13.50 -0.36
CA GLU A 67 15.92 12.14 -0.90
C GLU A 67 14.81 11.19 -0.43
N TYR A 68 14.35 11.35 0.82
CA TYR A 68 13.21 10.59 1.32
C TYR A 68 11.94 10.88 0.51
N GLN A 69 11.65 12.15 0.20
CA GLN A 69 10.47 12.54 -0.55
C GLN A 69 10.44 11.90 -1.95
N LYS A 70 11.58 11.83 -2.65
CA LYS A 70 11.67 11.14 -3.95
C LYS A 70 11.27 9.67 -3.87
N VAL A 71 11.74 8.96 -2.83
CA VAL A 71 11.40 7.54 -2.61
C VAL A 71 9.91 7.42 -2.29
N TRP A 72 9.39 8.32 -1.45
CA TRP A 72 8.00 8.32 -1.03
C TRP A 72 7.02 8.61 -2.17
N ASP A 73 7.26 9.67 -2.95
CA ASP A 73 6.42 10.08 -4.08
C ASP A 73 6.39 9.00 -5.16
N ARG A 74 7.54 8.38 -5.43
CA ARG A 74 7.63 7.26 -6.36
C ARG A 74 6.74 6.09 -5.91
N HIS A 75 6.88 5.68 -4.65
CA HIS A 75 6.09 4.57 -4.13
C HIS A 75 4.59 4.89 -4.11
N GLN A 76 4.20 6.11 -3.72
CA GLN A 76 2.80 6.56 -3.82
C GLN A 76 2.28 6.50 -5.26
N SER A 77 3.08 6.92 -6.25
CA SER A 77 2.70 6.84 -7.66
C SER A 77 2.54 5.39 -8.14
N GLU A 78 3.44 4.49 -7.74
CA GLU A 78 3.38 3.08 -8.13
C GLU A 78 2.17 2.37 -7.52
N ILE A 79 1.90 2.58 -6.23
CA ILE A 79 0.70 2.05 -5.55
C ILE A 79 -0.58 2.66 -6.12
N GLY A 80 -0.57 3.96 -6.42
CA GLY A 80 -1.69 4.64 -7.07
C GLY A 80 -2.03 4.00 -8.42
N GLY A 81 -1.02 3.72 -9.25
CA GLY A 81 -1.22 3.03 -10.53
C GLY A 81 -1.82 1.62 -10.38
N VAL A 82 -1.43 0.87 -9.34
CA VAL A 82 -2.04 -0.43 -9.02
C VAL A 82 -3.51 -0.27 -8.65
N ILE A 83 -3.84 0.73 -7.82
CA ILE A 83 -5.23 1.00 -7.42
C ILE A 83 -6.07 1.37 -8.65
N ASP A 84 -5.58 2.25 -9.51
CA ASP A 84 -6.30 2.67 -10.71
C ASP A 84 -6.57 1.48 -11.65
N LEU A 85 -5.55 0.65 -11.90
CA LEU A 85 -5.68 -0.59 -12.68
C LEU A 85 -6.70 -1.57 -12.08
N LEU A 86 -6.76 -1.67 -10.74
CA LEU A 86 -7.75 -2.50 -10.07
C LEU A 86 -9.17 -2.00 -10.38
N PHE A 87 -9.44 -0.70 -10.26
CA PHE A 87 -10.77 -0.15 -10.55
C PHE A 87 -11.14 -0.30 -12.03
N GLU A 88 -10.19 -0.05 -12.94
CA GLU A 88 -10.37 -0.28 -14.38
C GLU A 88 -10.78 -1.73 -14.67
N LYS A 89 -10.09 -2.71 -14.07
CA LYS A 89 -10.42 -4.14 -14.23
C LYS A 89 -11.78 -4.54 -13.65
N LEU A 90 -12.27 -3.79 -12.67
CA LEU A 90 -13.60 -3.96 -12.11
C LEU A 90 -14.68 -3.23 -12.92
N GLY A 91 -14.30 -2.51 -13.99
CA GLY A 91 -15.20 -1.70 -14.80
C GLY A 91 -15.77 -0.50 -14.04
N ARG A 92 -15.01 0.04 -13.09
CA ARG A 92 -15.42 1.10 -12.16
C ARG A 92 -14.50 2.31 -12.29
N SER A 93 -15.02 3.49 -11.95
CA SER A 93 -14.19 4.69 -11.85
C SER A 93 -13.44 4.71 -10.52
N THR A 94 -12.18 5.12 -10.52
CA THR A 94 -11.41 5.33 -9.30
C THR A 94 -12.03 6.48 -8.48
N PRO A 95 -12.37 6.28 -7.20
CA PRO A 95 -13.24 7.21 -6.45
C PRO A 95 -12.57 8.50 -5.97
N ALA A 96 -11.24 8.59 -6.07
CA ALA A 96 -10.44 9.77 -5.78
C ALA A 96 -9.14 9.69 -6.59
N GLU A 97 -8.30 10.72 -6.53
CA GLU A 97 -7.03 10.70 -7.23
C GLU A 97 -6.17 9.50 -6.76
N PRO A 98 -5.56 8.71 -7.68
CA PRO A 98 -4.85 7.50 -7.31
C PRO A 98 -3.73 7.70 -6.26
N HIS A 99 -3.04 8.84 -6.32
CA HIS A 99 -2.00 9.19 -5.37
C HIS A 99 -2.54 9.49 -3.95
N GLU A 100 -3.75 10.06 -3.84
CA GLU A 100 -4.42 10.31 -2.56
C GLU A 100 -4.88 9.00 -1.93
N LEU A 101 -5.42 8.09 -2.74
CA LEU A 101 -5.79 6.75 -2.29
C LEU A 101 -4.55 5.98 -1.79
N ALA A 102 -3.45 5.99 -2.55
CA ALA A 102 -2.20 5.40 -2.13
C ALA A 102 -1.71 5.98 -0.80
N ALA A 103 -1.74 7.31 -0.65
CA ALA A 103 -1.39 7.97 0.61
C ALA A 103 -2.27 7.52 1.78
N ALA A 104 -3.58 7.35 1.56
CA ALA A 104 -4.52 6.88 2.58
C ALA A 104 -4.24 5.44 3.00
N PHE A 105 -4.01 4.53 2.04
CA PHE A 105 -3.63 3.13 2.34
C PHE A 105 -2.33 3.07 3.14
N MET A 106 -1.30 3.80 2.70
CA MET A 106 -0.02 3.85 3.42
C MET A 106 -0.19 4.40 4.84
N ALA A 107 -0.97 5.48 5.01
CA ALA A 107 -1.23 6.05 6.34
C ALA A 107 -1.96 5.06 7.26
N LEU A 108 -2.94 4.33 6.73
CA LEU A 108 -3.63 3.27 7.46
C LEU A 108 -2.66 2.15 7.87
N SER A 109 -1.85 1.64 6.94
CA SER A 109 -0.86 0.58 7.21
C SER A 109 0.14 1.00 8.28
N HIS A 110 0.75 2.18 8.15
CA HIS A 110 1.68 2.71 9.14
C HIS A 110 1.00 2.95 10.49
N GLY A 111 -0.21 3.50 10.51
CA GLY A 111 -0.97 3.74 11.73
C GLY A 111 -1.30 2.44 12.48
N LEU A 112 -1.66 1.38 11.75
CA LEU A 112 -1.93 0.06 12.31
C LEU A 112 -0.66 -0.61 12.84
N ALA A 113 0.46 -0.51 12.10
CA ALA A 113 1.75 -1.02 12.55
C ALA A 113 2.24 -0.30 13.82
N LEU A 114 2.11 1.03 13.88
CA LEU A 114 2.50 1.83 15.04
C LEU A 114 1.70 1.48 16.30
N GLN A 115 0.42 1.13 16.13
CA GLN A 115 -0.49 0.77 17.23
C GLN A 115 -0.46 -0.73 17.57
N LYS A 116 0.37 -1.51 16.89
CA LYS A 116 0.42 -2.98 17.05
C LYS A 116 0.91 -3.33 18.46
N THR A 117 0.00 -3.82 19.30
CA THR A 117 0.32 -4.49 20.57
C THR A 117 0.44 -6.00 20.34
N ALA A 118 1.15 -6.71 21.23
CA ALA A 118 1.43 -8.15 21.10
C ALA A 118 0.19 -9.03 20.78
N ASP A 119 -1.01 -8.67 21.25
CA ASP A 119 -2.27 -9.40 21.03
C ASP A 119 -3.00 -9.12 19.68
N ARG A 120 -2.52 -8.19 18.84
CA ARG A 120 -3.26 -7.73 17.63
C ARG A 120 -2.56 -8.05 16.31
N GLN A 121 -1.86 -9.18 16.23
CA GLN A 121 -0.97 -9.51 15.11
C GLN A 121 -1.67 -9.65 13.73
N GLU A 122 -2.97 -9.91 13.66
CA GLU A 122 -3.64 -10.35 12.42
C GLU A 122 -4.55 -9.30 11.73
N LEU A 123 -4.59 -8.06 12.22
CA LEU A 123 -5.63 -7.10 11.82
C LEU A 123 -5.30 -6.27 10.56
N THR A 124 -4.03 -6.09 10.22
CA THR A 124 -3.61 -5.10 9.21
C THR A 124 -4.15 -5.44 7.82
N GLY A 125 -3.84 -6.63 7.33
CA GLY A 125 -4.31 -7.08 6.01
C GLY A 125 -5.83 -7.06 5.89
N ARG A 126 -6.52 -7.51 6.94
CA ARG A 126 -7.99 -7.52 7.00
C ARG A 126 -8.58 -6.11 6.90
N LEU A 127 -8.04 -5.15 7.64
CA LEU A 127 -8.55 -3.77 7.64
C LEU A 127 -8.27 -3.05 6.32
N ILE A 128 -7.12 -3.31 5.69
CA ILE A 128 -6.82 -2.84 4.33
C ILE A 128 -7.88 -3.34 3.35
N MET A 129 -8.21 -4.65 3.40
CA MET A 129 -9.23 -5.23 2.53
C MET A 129 -10.64 -4.70 2.81
N VAL A 130 -10.99 -4.45 4.08
CA VAL A 130 -12.27 -3.81 4.43
C VAL A 130 -12.36 -2.41 3.82
N PHE A 131 -11.30 -1.61 3.95
CA PHE A 131 -11.24 -0.26 3.38
C PHE A 131 -11.37 -0.30 1.86
N LEU A 132 -10.61 -1.17 1.19
CA LEU A 132 -10.67 -1.36 -0.26
C LEU A 132 -12.07 -1.78 -0.74
N ARG A 133 -12.71 -2.76 -0.08
CA ARG A 133 -14.06 -3.20 -0.42
C ARG A 133 -15.08 -2.06 -0.27
N GLY A 134 -14.90 -1.18 0.71
CA GLY A 134 -15.72 0.02 0.87
C GLY A 134 -15.56 1.02 -0.29
N LEU A 135 -14.33 1.23 -0.77
CA LEU A 135 -14.05 2.06 -1.94
C LEU A 135 -14.67 1.45 -3.21
N ILE A 136 -14.53 0.14 -3.41
CA ILE A 136 -15.16 -0.56 -4.54
C ILE A 136 -16.69 -0.42 -4.50
N ALA A 137 -17.31 -0.61 -3.33
CA ALA A 137 -18.76 -0.52 -3.19
C ALA A 137 -19.32 0.90 -3.40
N SER A 138 -18.52 1.95 -3.15
CA SER A 138 -18.92 3.35 -3.33
C SER A 138 -18.61 3.92 -4.72
N SER A 139 -17.70 3.28 -5.47
CA SER A 139 -17.44 3.65 -6.87
C SER A 139 -18.58 3.26 -7.81
N THR A 140 -18.81 4.10 -8.83
CA THR A 140 -19.81 3.89 -9.89
C THR A 140 -19.19 3.45 -11.19
#